data_AF-A0A1X6P2W7-F1
#
_entry.id   AF-A0A1X6P2W7-F1
#
_cell.length_a   1.000
_cell.length_b   1.000
_cell.length_c   1.000
_cell.angle_alpha   90.00
_cell.angle_beta   90.00
_cell.angle_gamma   90.00
#
_symmetry.space_group_name_H-M   'P 1'
#
loop_
_entity.id
_entity.type
_entity.pdbx_description
1 polymer ?
#
loop_
_entity_poly.entity_id
_entity_poly.type
_entity_poly.pdbx_seq_one_letter_code
_entity_poly.pdbx_strand_id
1 'polypeptide(L)'
;MPALVNAPDAAAAEVVLLADAAAVDRLGLFLSTRRVEAVVARERAALWNSGARGSWRVLLVGHSLGATVAIHVAVVSRCRLNGVVLLHGFLPGTRTLLASNETSHTGARGYAVDMVAGGADPTVSPQVVKASARILRGLLNGSVEIKYTVLEGVQHSSFFSPGSDVEAVVGVLRLFLEE
;
A
#
# COMPACT_ATOMS: atom_id res chain seq x y z
N MET A 1 9.32 -5.18 -15.99
CA MET A 1 8.41 -6.17 -15.36
C MET A 1 9.05 -7.56 -15.21
N PRO A 2 9.62 -8.22 -16.22
CA PRO A 2 10.14 -9.60 -16.08
C PRO A 2 11.19 -9.76 -14.97
N ALA A 3 12.11 -8.80 -14.83
CA ALA A 3 13.13 -8.80 -13.79
C ALA A 3 12.57 -8.66 -12.37
N LEU A 4 11.42 -8.00 -12.20
CA LEU A 4 10.78 -7.80 -10.90
C LEU A 4 10.02 -9.06 -10.46
N VAL A 5 9.31 -9.68 -11.40
CA VAL A 5 8.54 -10.92 -11.16
C VAL A 5 9.47 -12.11 -10.85
N ASN A 6 10.66 -12.14 -11.46
CA ASN A 6 11.61 -13.25 -11.34
C ASN A 6 12.70 -13.04 -10.27
N ALA A 7 12.56 -12.04 -9.40
CA ALA A 7 13.57 -11.79 -8.37
C ALA A 7 13.63 -12.99 -7.39
N PRO A 8 14.81 -13.62 -7.19
CA PRO A 8 14.94 -14.84 -6.39
C PRO A 8 14.71 -14.59 -4.90
N ASP A 9 14.98 -13.37 -4.43
CA ASP A 9 14.77 -12.94 -3.05
C ASP A 9 14.42 -11.45 -2.97
N ALA A 10 14.09 -10.99 -1.76
CA ALA A 10 13.76 -9.60 -1.51
C ALA A 10 14.92 -8.62 -1.79
N ALA A 11 16.18 -9.02 -1.59
CA ALA A 11 17.32 -8.12 -1.85
C ALA A 11 17.50 -7.86 -3.35
N ALA A 12 17.37 -8.91 -4.18
CA ALA A 12 17.34 -8.77 -5.62
C ALA A 12 16.14 -7.93 -6.09
N ALA A 13 14.97 -8.13 -5.50
CA ALA A 13 13.79 -7.32 -5.81
C ALA A 13 14.00 -5.83 -5.42
N GLU A 14 14.64 -5.55 -4.28
CA GLU A 14 15.01 -4.19 -3.87
C GLU A 14 15.91 -3.51 -4.92
N VAL A 15 16.94 -4.21 -5.42
CA VAL A 15 17.83 -3.67 -6.48
C VAL A 15 17.04 -3.31 -7.73
N VAL A 16 16.10 -4.17 -8.16
CA VAL A 16 15.26 -3.91 -9.35
C VAL A 16 14.33 -2.71 -9.12
N LEU A 17 13.73 -2.59 -7.93
CA LEU A 17 12.89 -1.46 -7.56
C LEU A 17 13.69 -0.15 -7.54
N LEU A 18 14.88 -0.16 -6.93
CA LEU A 18 15.80 0.98 -6.85
C LEU A 18 16.31 1.44 -8.23
N ALA A 19 16.39 0.52 -9.19
CA ALA A 19 16.77 0.84 -10.56
C ALA A 19 15.66 1.52 -11.37
N ASP A 20 14.42 1.62 -10.85
CA ASP A 20 13.23 2.05 -11.59
C ASP A 20 13.11 1.32 -12.95
N ALA A 21 13.42 0.01 -12.97
CA ALA A 21 13.43 -0.79 -14.20
C ALA A 21 12.04 -0.97 -14.86
N ALA A 22 10.99 -0.40 -14.26
CA ALA A 22 9.68 -0.23 -14.86
C ALA A 22 9.38 1.26 -15.00
N ALA A 23 9.01 1.69 -16.20
CA ALA A 23 8.54 3.06 -16.43
C ALA A 23 7.30 3.33 -15.57
N VAL A 24 7.32 4.46 -14.87
CA VAL A 24 6.21 4.89 -14.00
C VAL A 24 5.57 6.14 -14.58
N ASP A 25 4.26 6.08 -14.83
CA ASP A 25 3.47 7.25 -15.18
C ASP A 25 3.32 8.16 -13.95
N ARG A 26 4.28 9.07 -13.79
CA ARG A 26 4.32 10.01 -12.65
C ARG A 26 3.13 10.97 -12.66
N LEU A 27 2.70 11.43 -13.84
CA LEU A 27 1.55 12.32 -13.95
C LEU A 27 0.27 11.56 -13.56
N GLY A 28 0.11 10.33 -14.04
CA GLY A 28 -0.98 9.44 -13.67
C GLY A 28 -1.03 9.14 -12.17
N LEU A 29 0.12 8.89 -11.53
CA LEU A 29 0.21 8.70 -10.08
C LEU A 29 -0.16 9.96 -9.31
N PHE A 30 0.34 11.12 -9.73
CA PHE A 30 0.01 12.40 -9.10
C PHE A 30 -1.50 12.68 -9.20
N LEU A 31 -2.09 12.58 -10.39
CA LEU A 31 -3.52 12.82 -10.60
C LEU A 31 -4.39 11.81 -9.84
N SER A 32 -4.00 10.54 -9.83
CA SER A 32 -4.70 9.51 -9.05
C SER A 32 -4.62 9.78 -7.56
N THR A 33 -3.47 10.23 -7.07
CA THR A 33 -3.30 10.64 -5.66
C THR A 33 -4.27 11.76 -5.32
N ARG A 34 -4.32 12.85 -6.11
CA ARG A 34 -5.23 13.98 -5.86
C ARG A 34 -6.70 13.56 -5.87
N ARG A 35 -7.09 12.62 -6.73
CA ARG A 35 -8.44 12.06 -6.75
C ARG A 35 -8.75 11.26 -5.49
N VAL A 36 -7.84 10.42 -5.04
CA VAL A 36 -8.00 9.66 -3.78
C VAL A 36 -8.11 10.63 -2.60
N GLU A 37 -7.29 11.67 -2.56
CA GLU A 37 -7.36 12.68 -1.50
C GLU A 37 -8.73 13.35 -1.41
N ALA A 38 -9.30 13.72 -2.57
CA ALA A 38 -10.63 14.31 -2.65
C ALA A 38 -11.72 13.35 -2.15
N VAL A 39 -11.63 12.05 -2.49
CA VAL A 39 -12.55 11.03 -1.99
C VAL A 39 -12.43 10.90 -0.48
N VAL A 40 -11.21 10.76 0.07
CA VAL A 40 -10.99 10.66 1.52
C VAL A 40 -11.54 11.88 2.26
N ALA A 41 -11.31 13.08 1.73
CA ALA A 41 -11.85 14.31 2.31
C ALA A 41 -13.38 14.31 2.33
N ARG A 42 -14.02 13.88 1.23
CA ARG A 42 -15.48 13.75 1.12
C ARG A 42 -16.04 12.76 2.14
N GLU A 43 -15.47 11.55 2.21
CA GLU A 43 -15.94 10.51 3.14
C GLU A 43 -15.79 10.95 4.59
N ARG A 44 -14.67 11.60 4.94
CA ARG A 44 -14.50 12.16 6.30
C ARG A 44 -15.51 13.26 6.61
N ALA A 45 -15.83 14.13 5.66
CA ALA A 45 -16.83 15.17 5.86
C ALA A 45 -18.22 14.57 6.08
N ALA A 46 -18.59 13.55 5.31
CA ALA A 46 -19.85 12.83 5.49
C ALA A 46 -19.94 12.17 6.87
N LEU A 47 -18.87 11.49 7.31
CA LEU A 47 -18.78 10.85 8.64
C LEU A 47 -18.78 11.87 9.79
N TRP A 48 -18.16 13.04 9.60
CA TRP A 48 -18.22 14.11 10.59
C TRP A 48 -19.65 14.64 10.76
N ASN A 49 -20.39 14.76 9.66
CA ASN A 49 -21.75 15.28 9.63
C ASN A 49 -22.82 14.26 10.09
N SER A 50 -22.50 12.97 10.14
CA SER A 50 -23.44 11.94 10.61
C SER A 50 -23.64 11.94 12.14
N GLY A 51 -22.86 12.74 12.88
CA GLY A 51 -22.97 12.84 14.34
C GLY A 51 -22.26 11.72 15.12
N ALA A 52 -21.69 10.72 14.45
CA ALA A 52 -20.93 9.64 15.06
C ALA A 52 -19.52 10.08 15.49
N ARG A 53 -19.41 11.01 16.43
CA ARG A 53 -18.10 11.57 16.86
C ARG A 53 -17.24 10.51 17.54
N GLY A 54 -16.20 10.04 16.84
CA GLY A 54 -15.08 9.30 17.42
C GLY A 54 -15.02 7.80 17.12
N SER A 55 -16.03 7.21 16.45
CA SER A 55 -16.09 5.77 16.18
C SER A 55 -15.86 5.38 14.72
N TRP A 56 -15.75 6.32 13.81
CA TRP A 56 -15.56 6.01 12.39
C TRP A 56 -14.09 5.89 12.02
N ARG A 57 -13.81 4.93 11.12
CA ARG A 57 -12.49 4.71 10.54
C ARG A 57 -12.57 4.81 9.01
N VAL A 58 -11.56 5.44 8.41
CA VAL A 58 -11.37 5.51 6.96
C VAL A 58 -10.11 4.73 6.62
N LEU A 59 -10.28 3.61 5.93
CA LEU A 59 -9.18 2.78 5.45
C LEU A 59 -8.99 2.99 3.95
N LEU A 60 -7.73 3.09 3.53
CA LEU A 60 -7.38 3.06 2.10
C LEU A 60 -6.92 1.65 1.76
N VAL A 61 -7.73 0.93 0.99
CA VAL A 61 -7.41 -0.42 0.51
C VAL A 61 -7.12 -0.36 -0.98
N GLY A 62 -5.97 -0.89 -1.39
CA GLY A 62 -5.61 -1.03 -2.80
C GLY A 62 -5.25 -2.48 -3.12
N HIS A 63 -5.57 -2.93 -4.33
CA HIS A 63 -5.10 -4.20 -4.87
C HIS A 63 -4.30 -3.98 -6.15
N SER A 64 -3.20 -4.73 -6.34
CA SER A 64 -2.38 -4.69 -7.56
C SER A 64 -1.94 -3.26 -7.89
N LEU A 65 -2.28 -2.72 -9.06
CA LEU A 65 -2.00 -1.32 -9.41
C LEU A 65 -2.68 -0.32 -8.46
N GLY A 66 -3.85 -0.64 -7.92
CA GLY A 66 -4.51 0.15 -6.88
C GLY A 66 -3.70 0.21 -5.58
N ALA A 67 -3.01 -0.87 -5.21
CA ALA A 67 -2.08 -0.87 -4.08
C ALA A 67 -0.86 0.02 -4.37
N THR A 68 -0.34 0.02 -5.59
CA THR A 68 0.73 0.92 -6.03
C THR A 68 0.33 2.39 -5.91
N VAL A 69 -0.89 2.75 -6.30
CA VAL A 69 -1.44 4.11 -6.08
C VAL A 69 -1.61 4.40 -4.58
N ALA A 70 -2.13 3.46 -3.80
CA ALA A 70 -2.32 3.62 -2.35
C ALA A 70 -0.98 3.79 -1.60
N ILE A 71 0.08 3.09 -2.01
CA ILE A 71 1.44 3.30 -1.52
C ILE A 71 1.87 4.74 -1.79
N HIS A 72 1.68 5.22 -3.03
CA HIS A 72 2.03 6.59 -3.37
C HIS A 72 1.27 7.60 -2.51
N VAL A 73 -0.03 7.40 -2.29
CA VAL A 73 -0.84 8.21 -1.35
C VAL A 73 -0.26 8.17 0.06
N ALA A 74 0.08 6.99 0.59
CA ALA A 74 0.66 6.85 1.92
C ALA A 74 1.99 7.62 2.06
N VAL A 75 2.78 7.70 1.00
CA VAL A 75 4.05 8.43 0.97
C VAL A 75 3.84 9.94 0.85
N VAL A 76 3.06 10.40 -0.14
CA VAL A 76 3.05 11.83 -0.53
C VAL A 76 1.87 12.63 0.03
N SER A 77 0.77 11.97 0.39
CA SER A 77 -0.44 12.65 0.83
C SER A 77 -0.41 13.02 2.31
N ARG A 78 -1.20 14.02 2.69
CA ARG A 78 -1.51 14.37 4.10
C ARG A 78 -2.92 13.95 4.52
N CYS A 79 -3.58 13.12 3.71
CA CYS A 79 -4.89 12.63 4.06
C CYS A 79 -4.87 11.89 5.39
N ARG A 80 -5.85 12.22 6.24
CA ARG A 80 -6.04 11.54 7.52
C ARG A 80 -6.72 10.20 7.25
N LEU A 81 -5.94 9.13 7.35
CA LEU A 81 -6.41 7.75 7.27
C LEU A 81 -6.33 7.12 8.66
N ASN A 82 -7.07 6.04 8.87
CA ASN A 82 -6.92 5.18 10.06
C ASN A 82 -5.99 4.00 9.76
N GLY A 83 -5.87 3.61 8.49
CA GLY A 83 -5.01 2.53 8.04
C GLY A 83 -4.92 2.48 6.52
N VAL A 84 -3.87 1.83 6.03
CA VAL A 84 -3.64 1.55 4.62
C VAL A 84 -3.36 0.06 4.45
N VAL A 85 -4.16 -0.62 3.62
CA VAL A 85 -3.98 -2.04 3.33
C VAL A 85 -3.65 -2.22 1.86
N LEU A 86 -2.47 -2.79 1.61
CA LEU A 86 -1.85 -2.84 0.30
C LEU A 86 -1.78 -4.30 -0.14
N LEU A 87 -2.80 -4.73 -0.88
CA LEU A 87 -2.94 -6.10 -1.34
C LEU A 87 -2.16 -6.29 -2.64
N HIS A 88 -1.13 -7.13 -2.60
CA HIS A 88 -0.44 -7.68 -3.78
C HIS A 88 0.10 -6.55 -4.69
N GLY A 89 0.63 -5.50 -4.06
CA GLY A 89 1.16 -4.32 -4.71
C GLY A 89 2.64 -4.14 -4.47
N PHE A 90 3.24 -3.20 -5.21
CA PHE A 90 4.64 -2.84 -5.09
C PHE A 90 4.85 -1.33 -5.12
N LEU A 91 5.97 -0.87 -4.56
CA LEU A 91 6.36 0.53 -4.50
C LEU A 91 6.70 1.07 -5.91
N PRO A 92 5.96 2.07 -6.43
CA PRO A 92 6.29 2.66 -7.72
C PRO A 92 7.39 3.72 -7.60
N GLY A 93 8.24 3.83 -8.62
CA GLY A 93 9.11 5.00 -8.83
C GLY A 93 10.06 5.24 -7.67
N THR A 94 10.57 4.15 -7.10
CA THR A 94 11.36 4.13 -5.87
C THR A 94 12.50 5.14 -5.91
N ARG A 95 13.28 5.16 -7.00
CA ARG A 95 14.40 6.09 -7.12
C ARG A 95 13.94 7.54 -7.08
N THR A 96 12.81 7.81 -7.71
CA THR A 96 12.21 9.14 -7.75
C THR A 96 11.71 9.57 -6.37
N LEU A 97 11.04 8.67 -5.64
CA LEU A 97 10.55 8.93 -4.29
C LEU A 97 11.71 9.16 -3.30
N LEU A 98 12.78 8.37 -3.39
CA LEU A 98 13.99 8.55 -2.57
C LEU A 98 14.72 9.87 -2.85
N ALA A 99 14.70 10.34 -4.10
CA ALA A 99 15.29 11.62 -4.47
C ALA A 99 14.37 12.83 -4.21
N SER A 100 13.10 12.58 -3.84
CA SER A 100 12.08 13.61 -3.69
C SER A 100 11.98 14.10 -2.24
N ASN A 101 11.97 15.42 -2.07
CA ASN A 101 11.66 16.07 -0.78
C ASN A 101 10.17 15.97 -0.40
N GLU A 102 9.30 15.44 -1.27
CA GLU A 102 7.89 15.21 -0.96
C GLU A 102 7.70 14.16 0.14
N THR A 103 8.70 13.30 0.34
CA THR A 103 8.74 12.26 1.38
C THR A 103 9.20 12.78 2.75
N SER A 104 9.82 13.97 2.81
CA SER A 104 10.45 14.57 4.00
C SER A 104 9.50 15.01 5.13
N HIS A 105 8.24 14.62 5.08
CA HIS A 105 7.27 15.04 6.09
C HIS A 105 7.42 14.14 7.32
N THR A 106 8.11 14.68 8.33
CA THR A 106 8.52 14.00 9.57
C THR A 106 7.44 13.95 10.66
N GLY A 107 6.23 14.45 10.40
CA GLY A 107 5.13 14.38 11.36
C GLY A 107 4.56 12.97 11.45
N ALA A 108 4.21 12.51 12.66
CA ALA A 108 3.50 11.26 12.86
C ALA A 108 2.21 11.25 12.03
N ARG A 109 2.06 10.26 11.14
CA ARG A 109 0.93 10.22 10.20
C ARG A 109 -0.35 9.65 10.84
N GLY A 110 -0.21 8.99 12.00
CA GLY A 110 -1.33 8.53 12.82
C GLY A 110 -2.11 7.35 12.24
N TYR A 111 -1.53 6.61 11.29
CA TYR A 111 -2.09 5.38 10.72
C TYR A 111 -1.01 4.31 10.59
N ALA A 112 -1.43 3.04 10.54
CA ALA A 112 -0.59 1.88 10.22
C ALA A 112 -0.76 1.45 8.76
N VAL A 113 0.24 0.75 8.23
CA VAL A 113 0.25 0.19 6.87
C VAL A 113 0.44 -1.32 6.98
N ASP A 114 -0.39 -2.10 6.29
CA ASP A 114 -0.15 -3.53 6.08
C ASP A 114 0.11 -3.82 4.61
N MET A 115 1.30 -4.33 4.32
CA MET A 115 1.71 -4.79 2.99
C MET A 115 1.47 -6.30 2.88
N VAL A 116 0.42 -6.66 2.16
CA VAL A 116 -0.07 -8.04 2.08
C VAL A 116 0.35 -8.67 0.77
N ALA A 117 1.00 -9.83 0.82
CA ALA A 117 1.36 -10.63 -0.35
C ALA A 117 0.54 -11.92 -0.40
N GLY A 118 0.15 -12.33 -1.61
CA GLY A 118 -0.30 -13.70 -1.84
C GLY A 118 0.90 -14.63 -1.97
N GLY A 119 1.01 -15.65 -1.11
CA GLY A 119 2.14 -16.59 -1.09
C GLY A 119 2.34 -17.35 -2.41
N ALA A 120 1.27 -17.51 -3.19
CA ALA A 120 1.26 -18.15 -4.50
C ALA A 120 0.99 -17.17 -5.65
N ASP A 121 1.19 -15.85 -5.44
CA ASP A 121 0.94 -14.82 -6.45
C ASP A 121 1.97 -14.88 -7.60
N PRO A 122 1.56 -15.23 -8.83
CA PRO A 122 2.46 -15.30 -9.98
C PRO A 122 2.73 -13.94 -10.64
N THR A 123 1.98 -12.90 -10.26
CA THR A 123 2.02 -11.56 -10.87
C THR A 123 2.88 -10.62 -10.05
N VAL A 124 2.68 -10.59 -8.74
CA VAL A 124 3.46 -9.78 -7.79
C VAL A 124 4.01 -10.71 -6.72
N SER A 125 5.22 -11.20 -6.96
CA SER A 125 5.90 -12.12 -6.04
C SER A 125 5.95 -11.56 -4.60
N PRO A 126 5.77 -12.40 -3.56
CA PRO A 126 5.92 -12.00 -2.17
C PRO A 126 7.24 -11.28 -1.88
N GLN A 127 8.32 -11.62 -2.60
CA GLN A 127 9.62 -10.97 -2.43
C GLN A 127 9.59 -9.50 -2.86
N VAL A 128 8.81 -9.16 -3.89
CA VAL A 128 8.62 -7.78 -4.35
C VAL A 128 7.84 -6.96 -3.34
N VAL A 129 6.80 -7.55 -2.75
CA VAL A 129 6.02 -6.90 -1.67
C VAL A 129 6.91 -6.69 -0.44
N LYS A 130 7.72 -7.69 -0.06
CA LYS A 130 8.67 -7.61 1.06
C LYS A 130 9.73 -6.53 0.85
N ALA A 131 10.30 -6.46 -0.35
CA ALA A 131 11.23 -5.41 -0.77
C ALA A 131 10.59 -4.03 -0.68
N SER A 132 9.37 -3.90 -1.23
CA SER A 132 8.59 -2.65 -1.16
C SER A 132 8.35 -2.21 0.27
N ALA A 133 8.00 -3.13 1.18
CA ALA A 133 7.79 -2.83 2.59
C ALA A 133 9.06 -2.32 3.28
N ARG A 134 10.22 -2.92 2.99
CA ARG A 134 11.52 -2.47 3.53
C ARG A 134 11.88 -1.07 3.06
N ILE A 135 11.75 -0.80 1.77
CA ILE A 135 12.05 0.52 1.21
C ILE A 135 11.06 1.55 1.74
N LEU A 136 9.77 1.21 1.81
CA LEU A 136 8.72 2.09 2.34
C LEU A 136 8.97 2.45 3.81
N ARG A 137 9.46 1.52 4.64
CA ARG A 137 9.87 1.81 6.03
C ARG A 137 10.98 2.87 6.08
N GLY A 138 11.95 2.77 5.17
CA GLY A 138 13.00 3.77 5.02
C GLY A 138 12.45 5.14 4.60
N LEU A 139 11.58 5.16 3.59
CA LEU A 139 10.94 6.39 3.08
C LEU A 139 10.09 7.10 4.13
N LEU A 140 9.38 6.35 4.97
CA LEU A 140 8.55 6.90 6.04
C LEU A 140 9.33 7.13 7.33
N ASN A 141 10.63 6.83 7.39
CA ASN A 141 11.53 7.05 8.52
C ASN A 141 10.93 6.60 9.87
N GLY A 142 10.22 5.47 9.89
CA GLY A 142 9.56 4.95 11.10
C GLY A 142 8.38 5.78 11.64
N SER A 143 7.93 6.82 10.92
CA SER A 143 6.75 7.64 11.30
C SER A 143 5.42 6.90 11.20
N VAL A 144 5.44 5.70 10.60
CA VAL A 144 4.31 4.81 10.34
C VAL A 144 4.74 3.39 10.66
N GLU A 145 3.88 2.65 11.37
CA GLU A 145 4.04 1.21 11.53
C GLU A 145 3.75 0.52 10.20
N ILE A 146 4.72 -0.28 9.71
CA ILE A 146 4.57 -1.04 8.47
C ILE A 146 4.72 -2.53 8.76
N LYS A 147 3.60 -3.24 8.68
CA LYS A 147 3.52 -4.69 8.72
C LYS A 147 3.68 -5.26 7.32
N TYR A 148 4.31 -6.43 7.24
CA TYR A 148 4.35 -7.24 6.03
C TYR A 148 3.71 -8.58 6.36
N THR A 149 2.66 -8.92 5.61
CA THR A 149 1.84 -10.11 5.84
C THR A 149 1.86 -10.96 4.57
N VAL A 150 2.03 -12.28 4.73
CA VAL A 150 1.93 -13.24 3.62
C VAL A 150 0.70 -14.11 3.87
N LEU A 151 -0.17 -14.18 2.87
CA LEU A 151 -1.32 -15.08 2.87
C LEU A 151 -0.94 -16.34 2.09
N GLU A 152 -0.63 -17.41 2.82
CA GLU A 152 -0.20 -18.69 2.23
C GLU A 152 -1.24 -19.23 1.24
N GLY A 153 -0.77 -19.71 0.08
CA GLY A 153 -1.64 -20.27 -0.96
C GLY A 153 -2.46 -19.27 -1.78
N VAL A 154 -2.60 -18.02 -1.32
CA VAL A 154 -3.37 -17.00 -2.03
C VAL A 154 -2.66 -16.56 -3.31
N GLN A 155 -3.40 -16.54 -4.42
CA GLN A 155 -2.94 -16.09 -5.73
C GLN A 155 -3.33 -14.62 -5.99
N HIS A 156 -2.90 -14.06 -7.13
CA HIS A 156 -3.10 -12.63 -7.42
C HIS A 156 -4.54 -12.13 -7.31
N SER A 157 -5.51 -12.98 -7.65
CA SER A 157 -6.92 -12.62 -7.78
C SER A 157 -7.87 -13.65 -7.16
N SER A 158 -7.36 -14.61 -6.40
CA SER A 158 -8.18 -15.71 -5.87
C SER A 158 -9.18 -15.27 -4.81
N PHE A 159 -8.92 -14.15 -4.13
CA PHE A 159 -9.83 -13.53 -3.16
C PHE A 159 -11.01 -12.75 -3.78
N PHE A 160 -11.22 -12.79 -5.10
CA PHE A 160 -12.46 -12.26 -5.70
C PHE A 160 -13.60 -13.29 -5.74
N SER A 161 -13.33 -14.54 -5.38
CA SER A 161 -14.31 -15.62 -5.31
C SER A 161 -14.47 -16.09 -3.86
N PRO A 162 -15.69 -16.43 -3.39
CA PRO A 162 -15.89 -16.95 -2.05
C PRO A 162 -14.97 -18.14 -1.76
N GLY A 163 -14.33 -18.14 -0.59
CA GLY A 163 -13.38 -19.19 -0.19
C GLY A 163 -12.41 -18.72 0.90
N SER A 164 -11.46 -19.58 1.24
CA SER A 164 -10.42 -19.32 2.24
C SER A 164 -9.64 -18.03 1.99
N ASP A 165 -9.45 -17.69 0.73
CA ASP A 165 -8.62 -16.57 0.31
C ASP A 165 -9.32 -15.22 0.56
N VAL A 166 -10.64 -15.17 0.38
CA VAL A 166 -11.47 -14.02 0.82
C VAL A 166 -11.41 -13.87 2.33
N GLU A 167 -11.60 -14.97 3.07
CA GLU A 167 -11.57 -14.94 4.54
C GLU A 167 -10.21 -14.47 5.08
N ALA A 168 -9.12 -14.86 4.43
CA ALA A 168 -7.78 -14.40 4.77
C ALA A 168 -7.63 -12.88 4.59
N VAL A 169 -8.11 -12.32 3.47
CA VAL A 169 -8.09 -10.87 3.23
C VAL A 169 -9.02 -10.12 4.19
N VAL A 170 -10.23 -10.63 4.42
CA VAL A 170 -11.18 -10.06 5.39
C VAL A 170 -10.58 -10.04 6.80
N GLY A 171 -9.86 -11.10 7.18
CA GLY A 171 -9.14 -11.17 8.45
C GLY A 171 -8.14 -10.02 8.62
N VAL A 172 -7.39 -9.66 7.58
CA VAL A 172 -6.49 -8.49 7.61
C VAL A 172 -7.28 -7.19 7.78
N LEU A 173 -8.37 -7.02 7.02
CA LEU A 173 -9.19 -5.80 7.09
C LEU A 173 -9.82 -5.61 8.47
N ARG A 174 -10.25 -6.68 9.13
CA ARG A 174 -10.86 -6.63 10.47
C ARG A 174 -9.91 -6.08 11.53
N LEU A 175 -8.61 -6.37 11.44
CA LEU A 175 -7.61 -5.81 12.37
C LEU A 175 -7.65 -4.28 12.41
N PHE A 176 -7.95 -3.63 11.29
CA PHE A 176 -8.00 -2.17 11.21
C PHE A 176 -9.37 -1.57 11.57
N LEU A 177 -10.42 -2.39 11.62
CA LEU A 177 -11.80 -1.97 11.87
C LEU A 177 -12.26 -2.27 13.29
N GLU A 178 -11.68 -3.27 13.94
CA GLU A 178 -12.09 -3.78 15.26
C GLU A 178 -11.19 -3.27 16.41
N GLU A 179 -10.02 -2.70 16.10
CA GLU A 179 -9.26 -1.83 17.02
C GLU A 179 -9.93 -0.47 17.20
#